data_AF-A0A958FVA6-F1
#
_entry.id   AF-A0A958FVA6-F1
#
_cell.length_a   1.000
_cell.length_b   1.000
_cell.length_c   1.000
_cell.angle_alpha   90.00
_cell.angle_beta   90.00
_cell.angle_gamma   90.00
#
_symmetry.space_group_name_H-M   'P 1'
#
loop_
_entity.id
_entity.type
_entity.pdbx_description
1 polymer ?
#
loop_
_entity_poly.entity_id
_entity_poly.type
_entity_poly.pdbx_seq_one_letter_code
_entity_poly.pdbx_strand_id
1 'polypeptide(L)'
;MSSENSSEKWLHEFQKFMEADSMSPPKGVRETIFEKVKTDLNPPSWKIFFKLGFVHMIVGSLTLFICPQFNVGQGLGLMKLLMKLGPHICMFGCGVFFLGSSFLVSAFLLRPEEVRVLRKTLLLQLSILGLSSLGVFICMGATIVFNIAFVWIIGSILGGFASLELGWRIRQWLRDEPLFNI
;
A
#
# COMPACT_ATOMS: atom_id res chain seq x y z
N MET A 1 41.52 -24.13 36.65
CA MET A 1 40.59 -24.89 37.52
C MET A 1 39.27 -24.13 37.70
N SER A 2 38.59 -23.73 36.61
CA SER A 2 37.31 -22.99 36.67
C SER A 2 36.26 -23.43 35.63
N SER A 3 36.53 -24.45 34.81
CA SER A 3 35.59 -24.91 33.77
C SER A 3 34.61 -25.97 34.28
N GLU A 4 35.05 -26.87 35.17
CA GLU A 4 34.17 -27.92 35.76
C GLU A 4 32.99 -27.32 36.53
N ASN A 5 33.24 -26.27 37.32
CA ASN A 5 32.21 -25.58 38.11
C ASN A 5 31.18 -24.83 37.21
N SER A 6 31.55 -24.50 35.97
CA SER A 6 30.64 -23.86 35.01
C SER A 6 29.71 -24.86 34.32
N SER A 7 30.23 -26.04 33.96
CA SER A 7 29.45 -27.08 33.28
C SER A 7 28.42 -27.71 34.21
N GLU A 8 28.78 -27.95 35.47
CA GLU A 8 27.89 -28.49 36.49
C GLU A 8 26.75 -27.52 36.81
N LYS A 9 27.08 -26.22 36.91
CA LYS A 9 26.09 -25.16 37.11
C LYS A 9 25.11 -25.05 35.93
N TRP A 10 25.60 -25.16 34.69
CA TRP A 10 24.76 -25.13 33.49
C TRP A 10 23.81 -26.34 33.43
N LEU A 11 24.30 -27.54 33.73
CA LEU A 11 23.48 -28.76 33.82
C LEU A 11 22.37 -28.62 34.85
N HIS A 12 22.70 -28.08 36.03
CA HIS A 12 21.73 -27.83 37.09
C HIS A 12 20.68 -26.77 36.70
N GLU A 13 21.08 -25.66 36.05
CA GLU A 13 20.13 -24.65 35.56
C GLU A 13 19.23 -25.17 34.43
N PHE A 14 19.80 -25.96 33.52
CA PHE A 14 19.04 -26.61 32.44
C PHE A 14 18.02 -27.61 32.99
N GLN A 15 18.43 -28.43 33.96
CA GLN A 15 17.53 -29.39 34.60
C GLN A 15 16.43 -28.67 35.40
N LYS A 16 16.77 -27.60 36.12
CA LYS A 16 15.79 -26.74 36.80
C LYS A 16 14.81 -26.07 35.83
N PHE A 17 15.24 -25.73 34.62
CA PHE A 17 14.36 -25.21 33.58
C PHE A 17 13.42 -26.28 33.01
N MET A 18 13.91 -27.50 32.80
CA MET A 18 13.11 -28.63 32.31
C MET A 18 12.08 -29.12 33.35
N GLU A 19 12.44 -29.06 34.63
CA GLU A 19 11.58 -29.44 35.76
C GLU A 19 10.64 -28.31 36.21
N ALA A 20 10.83 -27.08 35.73
CA ALA A 20 9.94 -25.98 36.03
C ALA A 20 8.54 -26.28 35.46
N ASP A 21 7.51 -26.10 36.29
CA ASP A 21 6.13 -26.26 35.86
C ASP A 21 5.85 -25.39 34.63
N SER A 22 5.26 -26.00 33.59
CA SER A 22 4.85 -25.26 32.41
C SER A 22 3.79 -24.23 32.80
N MET A 23 4.22 -22.98 33.02
CA MET A 23 3.32 -21.89 33.32
C MET A 23 2.57 -21.53 32.04
N SER A 24 1.44 -22.20 31.82
CA SER A 24 0.56 -21.84 30.72
C SER A 24 -0.03 -20.46 31.04
N PRO A 25 0.09 -19.46 30.14
CA PRO A 25 -0.42 -18.13 30.41
C PRO A 25 -1.93 -18.20 30.70
N PRO A 26 -2.46 -17.37 31.62
CA PRO A 26 -3.88 -17.33 31.94
C PRO A 26 -4.73 -17.27 30.67
N LYS A 27 -5.81 -18.05 30.62
CA LYS A 27 -6.63 -18.19 29.39
C LYS A 27 -7.03 -16.85 28.79
N GLY A 28 -7.45 -15.89 29.63
CA GLY A 28 -7.82 -14.55 29.17
C GLY A 28 -6.68 -13.77 28.50
N VAL A 29 -5.44 -13.91 28.99
CA VAL A 29 -4.26 -13.26 28.38
C VAL A 29 -3.94 -13.93 27.04
N ARG A 30 -3.99 -15.25 26.97
CA ARG A 30 -3.76 -16.02 25.74
C ARG A 30 -4.77 -15.65 24.64
N GLU A 31 -6.05 -15.63 24.98
CA GLU A 31 -7.13 -15.30 24.06
C GLU A 31 -6.99 -13.85 23.56
N THR A 32 -6.72 -12.91 24.47
CA THR A 32 -6.52 -11.49 24.11
C THR A 32 -5.33 -11.31 23.15
N ILE A 33 -4.19 -11.95 23.43
CA ILE A 33 -3.01 -11.87 22.55
C ILE A 33 -3.34 -12.50 21.20
N PHE A 34 -4.00 -13.66 21.19
CA PHE A 34 -4.34 -14.37 19.96
C PHE A 34 -5.30 -13.58 19.07
N GLU A 35 -6.35 -12.97 19.65
CA GLU A 35 -7.26 -12.10 18.92
C GLU A 35 -6.56 -10.86 18.36
N LYS A 36 -5.63 -10.29 19.12
CA LYS A 36 -4.86 -9.14 18.68
C LYS A 36 -3.94 -9.49 17.50
N VAL A 37 -3.18 -10.59 17.61
CA VAL A 37 -2.33 -11.09 16.53
C VAL A 37 -3.15 -11.42 15.29
N LYS A 38 -4.32 -12.07 15.44
CA LYS A 38 -5.22 -12.38 14.32
C LYS A 38 -5.68 -11.11 13.59
N THR A 39 -6.05 -10.08 14.35
CA THR A 39 -6.50 -8.80 13.82
C THR A 39 -5.38 -8.03 13.12
N ASP A 40 -4.17 -8.06 13.68
CA ASP A 40 -3.00 -7.40 13.10
C ASP A 40 -2.54 -8.07 11.80
N LEU A 41 -2.66 -9.40 11.72
CA LEU A 41 -2.32 -10.18 10.52
C LEU A 41 -3.39 -10.11 9.42
N ASN A 42 -4.64 -9.81 9.76
CA ASN A 42 -5.76 -9.72 8.83
C ASN A 42 -6.54 -8.41 9.03
N PRO A 43 -5.94 -7.26 8.69
CA PRO A 43 -6.62 -5.99 8.79
C PRO A 43 -7.85 -5.97 7.87
N PRO A 44 -8.99 -5.41 8.32
CA PRO A 44 -10.20 -5.39 7.52
C PRO A 44 -10.03 -4.44 6.31
N SER A 45 -10.48 -4.87 5.13
CA SER A 45 -10.27 -4.16 3.86
C SER A 45 -10.79 -2.71 3.86
N TRP A 46 -11.84 -2.42 4.62
CA TRP A 46 -12.40 -1.07 4.71
C TRP A 46 -11.41 -0.07 5.33
N LYS A 47 -10.67 -0.47 6.38
CA LYS A 47 -9.64 0.40 7.00
C LYS A 47 -8.52 0.71 6.00
N ILE A 48 -8.14 -0.28 5.20
CA ILE A 48 -7.13 -0.14 4.14
C ILE A 48 -7.64 0.83 3.08
N PHE A 49 -8.90 0.70 2.66
CA PHE A 49 -9.51 1.60 1.70
C PHE A 49 -9.50 3.05 2.18
N PHE A 50 -9.84 3.33 3.44
CA PHE A 50 -9.78 4.70 3.97
C PHE A 50 -8.36 5.27 4.04
N LYS A 51 -7.37 4.45 4.44
CA LYS A 51 -5.96 4.85 4.39
C LYS A 51 -5.53 5.17 2.95
N LEU A 52 -5.86 4.28 2.02
CA LEU A 52 -5.56 4.45 0.60
C LEU A 52 -6.25 5.70 0.03
N GLY A 53 -7.52 5.93 0.37
CA GLY A 53 -8.28 7.11 -0.03
C GLY A 53 -7.65 8.40 0.50
N PHE A 54 -7.16 8.41 1.75
CA PHE A 54 -6.45 9.56 2.31
C PHE A 54 -5.13 9.85 1.57
N VAL A 55 -4.32 8.81 1.32
CA VAL A 55 -3.09 8.94 0.52
C VAL A 55 -3.43 9.44 -0.88
N HIS A 56 -4.46 8.87 -1.50
CA HIS A 56 -4.91 9.23 -2.84
C HIS A 56 -5.39 10.68 -2.91
N MET A 57 -6.13 11.16 -1.92
CA MET A 57 -6.57 12.55 -1.85
C MET A 57 -5.38 13.51 -1.88
N ILE A 58 -4.32 13.23 -1.10
CA ILE A 58 -3.14 14.07 -1.03
C ILE A 58 -2.32 13.96 -2.32
N VAL A 59 -1.91 12.73 -2.68
CA VAL A 59 -1.03 12.48 -3.83
C VAL A 59 -1.73 12.83 -5.15
N GLY A 60 -3.00 12.45 -5.30
CA GLY A 60 -3.83 12.80 -6.43
C GLY A 60 -3.94 14.32 -6.60
N SER A 61 -4.18 15.07 -5.53
CA SER A 61 -4.18 16.53 -5.59
C SER A 61 -2.84 17.09 -6.06
N LEU A 62 -1.72 16.56 -5.55
CA LEU A 62 -0.37 16.94 -6.01
C LEU A 62 -0.16 16.63 -7.49
N THR A 63 -0.63 15.48 -7.98
CA THR A 63 -0.49 15.13 -9.40
C THR A 63 -1.26 16.06 -10.33
N LEU A 64 -2.36 16.67 -9.88
CA LEU A 64 -3.11 17.66 -10.67
C LEU A 64 -2.34 18.97 -10.88
N PHE A 65 -1.35 19.29 -10.03
CA PHE A 65 -0.41 20.39 -10.28
C PHE A 65 0.65 20.04 -11.34
N ILE A 66 0.83 18.75 -11.67
CA ILE A 66 1.84 18.28 -12.61
C ILE A 66 1.22 17.95 -13.97
N CYS A 67 0.20 17.07 -13.97
CA CYS A 67 -0.72 16.85 -15.08
C CYS A 67 -2.11 17.30 -14.63
N PRO A 68 -2.54 18.52 -14.98
CA PRO A 68 -3.95 18.91 -14.91
C PRO A 68 -4.76 17.97 -15.77
N GLN A 69 -5.92 17.54 -15.29
CA GLN A 69 -6.77 16.57 -16.00
C GLN A 69 -8.20 17.08 -16.01
N PHE A 70 -8.88 16.92 -17.14
CA PHE A 70 -10.27 17.35 -17.32
C PHE A 70 -10.54 18.82 -16.92
N ASN A 71 -9.59 19.71 -17.22
CA ASN A 71 -9.64 21.13 -16.87
C ASN A 71 -9.55 21.43 -15.35
N VAL A 72 -9.12 20.46 -14.55
CA VAL A 72 -8.86 20.60 -13.12
C VAL A 72 -7.35 20.61 -12.86
N GLY A 73 -6.86 21.64 -12.16
CA GLY A 73 -5.45 21.82 -11.78
C GLY A 73 -4.69 22.90 -12.56
N GLN A 74 -3.42 23.09 -12.23
CA GLN A 74 -2.50 24.04 -12.91
C GLN A 74 -1.28 23.28 -13.41
N GLY A 75 -0.80 23.54 -14.63
CA GLY A 75 0.10 22.61 -15.31
C GLY A 75 1.57 23.00 -15.34
N LEU A 76 2.41 22.19 -14.68
CA LEU A 76 3.88 22.24 -14.82
C LEU A 76 4.41 21.64 -16.14
N GLY A 77 3.56 20.98 -16.95
CA GLY A 77 3.87 20.69 -18.37
C GLY A 77 3.75 19.22 -18.81
N LEU A 78 3.53 18.26 -17.90
CA LEU A 78 3.45 16.84 -18.26
C LEU A 78 2.31 16.55 -19.26
N MET A 79 1.14 17.18 -19.05
CA MET A 79 0.02 17.08 -19.99
C MET A 79 0.39 17.61 -21.37
N LYS A 80 1.12 18.73 -21.47
CA LYS A 80 1.55 19.31 -22.76
C LYS A 80 2.47 18.36 -23.52
N LEU A 81 3.36 17.66 -22.81
CA LEU A 81 4.24 16.66 -23.41
C LEU A 81 3.45 15.48 -23.95
N LEU A 82 2.54 14.91 -23.15
CA LEU A 82 1.75 13.75 -23.57
C LEU A 82 0.74 14.08 -24.67
N MET A 83 0.19 15.30 -24.69
CA MET A 83 -0.71 15.76 -25.76
C MET A 83 -0.02 15.78 -27.14
N LYS A 84 1.31 15.93 -27.21
CA LYS A 84 2.04 15.80 -28.49
C LYS A 84 1.95 14.40 -29.09
N LEU A 85 1.73 13.37 -28.26
CA LEU A 85 1.56 11.98 -28.68
C LEU A 85 0.10 11.68 -29.06
N GLY A 86 -0.84 12.53 -28.66
CA GLY A 86 -2.25 12.43 -28.98
C GLY A 86 -3.14 12.39 -27.74
N PRO A 87 -4.45 12.69 -27.91
CA PRO A 87 -5.38 12.85 -26.79
C PRO A 87 -5.60 11.54 -26.01
N HIS A 88 -5.69 10.40 -26.69
CA HIS A 88 -5.85 9.10 -26.04
C HIS A 88 -4.63 8.70 -25.22
N ILE A 89 -3.42 8.91 -25.74
CA ILE A 89 -2.17 8.61 -25.02
C ILE A 89 -2.02 9.53 -23.81
N CYS A 90 -2.37 10.82 -23.96
CA CYS A 90 -2.39 11.75 -22.84
C CYS A 90 -3.32 11.29 -21.71
N MET A 91 -4.53 10.86 -22.05
CA MET A 91 -5.53 10.48 -21.06
C MET A 91 -5.19 9.15 -20.40
N PHE A 92 -4.68 8.19 -21.18
CA PHE A 92 -4.11 6.96 -20.65
C PHE A 92 -2.96 7.25 -19.68
N GLY A 93 -1.96 8.02 -20.12
CA GLY A 93 -0.77 8.32 -19.34
C GLY A 93 -1.05 9.14 -18.08
N CYS A 94 -1.99 10.08 -18.16
CA CYS A 94 -2.40 10.86 -17.00
C CYS A 94 -3.24 10.03 -16.01
N GLY A 95 -4.03 9.05 -16.47
CA GLY A 95 -4.64 8.03 -15.61
C GLY A 95 -3.59 7.17 -14.90
N VAL A 96 -2.61 6.65 -15.67
CA VAL A 96 -1.45 5.90 -15.14
C VAL A 96 -0.74 6.70 -14.06
N PHE A 97 -0.45 7.97 -14.32
CA PHE A 97 0.25 8.83 -13.37
C PHE A 97 -0.59 9.13 -12.12
N PHE A 98 -1.88 9.37 -12.28
CA PHE A 98 -2.79 9.77 -11.20
C PHE A 98 -3.01 8.66 -10.16
N LEU A 99 -3.48 7.48 -10.59
CA LEU A 99 -3.61 6.34 -9.66
C LEU A 99 -2.28 5.67 -9.38
N GLY A 100 -1.37 5.59 -10.36
CA GLY A 100 -0.08 4.94 -10.19
C GLY A 100 0.76 5.59 -9.09
N SER A 101 0.88 6.92 -9.09
CA SER A 101 1.59 7.64 -8.01
C SER A 101 0.98 7.37 -6.63
N SER A 102 -0.36 7.36 -6.54
CA SER A 102 -1.07 7.11 -5.28
C SER A 102 -0.82 5.70 -4.75
N PHE A 103 -0.85 4.69 -5.63
CA PHE A 103 -0.57 3.31 -5.26
C PHE A 103 0.92 3.04 -5.00
N LEU A 104 1.82 3.74 -5.71
CA LEU A 104 3.26 3.68 -5.45
C LEU A 104 3.55 4.17 -4.03
N VAL A 105 3.07 5.37 -3.67
CA VAL A 105 3.24 5.94 -2.33
C VAL A 105 2.60 5.04 -1.28
N SER A 106 1.41 4.50 -1.56
CA SER A 106 0.72 3.59 -0.65
C SER A 106 1.49 2.28 -0.40
N ALA A 107 2.24 1.78 -1.38
CA ALA A 107 3.07 0.58 -1.21
C ALA A 107 4.15 0.75 -0.13
N PHE A 108 4.64 1.98 0.07
CA PHE A 108 5.62 2.32 1.09
C PHE A 108 4.98 2.69 2.44
N LEU A 109 3.82 3.36 2.43
CA LEU A 109 3.14 3.79 3.67
C LEU A 109 2.36 2.68 4.38
N LEU A 110 1.76 1.75 3.63
CA LEU A 110 0.97 0.66 4.20
C LEU A 110 1.86 -0.41 4.86
N ARG A 111 1.33 -1.10 5.87
CA ARG A 111 2.01 -2.25 6.48
C ARG A 111 2.04 -3.45 5.51
N PRO A 112 3.01 -4.39 5.63
CA PRO A 112 3.08 -5.55 4.74
C PRO A 112 1.79 -6.39 4.71
N GLU A 113 1.13 -6.52 5.86
CA GLU A 113 -0.14 -7.23 6.03
C GLU A 113 -1.27 -6.50 5.29
N GLU A 114 -1.28 -5.17 5.36
CA GLU A 114 -2.24 -4.32 4.64
C GLU A 114 -2.03 -4.41 3.13
N VAL A 115 -0.78 -4.40 2.65
CA VAL A 115 -0.47 -4.58 1.22
C VAL A 115 -0.90 -5.97 0.76
N ARG A 116 -0.73 -7.01 1.58
CA ARG A 116 -1.20 -8.37 1.27
C ARG A 116 -2.71 -8.43 1.09
N VAL A 117 -3.48 -7.77 1.96
CA VAL A 117 -4.95 -7.69 1.84
C VAL A 117 -5.38 -6.79 0.68
N LEU A 118 -4.67 -5.69 0.45
CA LEU A 118 -4.88 -4.79 -0.70
C LEU A 118 -4.74 -5.54 -2.02
N ARG A 119 -3.68 -6.35 -2.19
CA ARG A 119 -3.47 -7.14 -3.42
C ARG A 119 -4.63 -8.09 -3.72
N LYS A 120 -5.30 -8.64 -2.71
CA LYS A 120 -6.50 -9.50 -2.88
C LYS A 120 -7.74 -8.73 -3.34
N THR A 121 -7.84 -7.45 -2.99
CA THR A 121 -8.98 -6.57 -3.31
C THR A 121 -8.63 -5.47 -4.31
N LEU A 122 -7.49 -5.61 -4.99
CA LEU A 122 -6.83 -4.54 -5.73
C LEU A 122 -7.71 -3.96 -6.83
N LEU A 123 -8.27 -4.83 -7.68
CA LEU A 123 -9.08 -4.41 -8.81
C LEU A 123 -10.34 -3.65 -8.36
N LEU A 124 -10.94 -4.07 -7.25
CA LEU A 124 -12.10 -3.40 -6.67
C LEU A 124 -11.71 -2.02 -6.14
N GLN A 125 -10.61 -1.92 -5.38
CA GLN A 125 -10.16 -0.63 -4.85
C GLN A 125 -9.72 0.35 -5.94
N LEU A 126 -9.03 -0.13 -6.99
CA LEU A 126 -8.68 0.67 -8.16
C LEU A 126 -9.93 1.18 -8.89
N SER A 127 -10.90 0.30 -9.12
CA SER A 127 -12.15 0.66 -9.79
C SER A 127 -12.94 1.69 -8.99
N ILE A 128 -13.11 1.48 -7.68
CA ILE A 128 -13.83 2.40 -6.81
C ILE A 128 -13.13 3.76 -6.76
N LEU A 129 -11.81 3.80 -6.58
CA LEU A 129 -11.05 5.05 -6.53
C LEU A 129 -11.02 5.78 -7.88
N GLY A 130 -10.87 5.04 -8.98
CA GLY A 130 -10.91 5.62 -10.32
C GLY A 130 -12.27 6.24 -10.62
N LEU A 131 -13.36 5.52 -10.34
CA LEU A 131 -14.72 6.02 -10.55
C LEU A 131 -15.06 7.18 -9.60
N SER A 132 -14.65 7.10 -8.32
CA SER A 132 -14.86 8.21 -7.38
C SER A 132 -14.10 9.46 -7.82
N SER A 133 -12.90 9.31 -8.36
CA SER A 133 -12.11 10.44 -8.88
C SER A 133 -12.77 11.10 -10.07
N LEU A 134 -13.27 10.31 -11.03
CA LEU A 134 -14.07 10.85 -12.12
C LEU A 134 -15.33 11.55 -11.61
N GLY A 135 -16.02 10.98 -10.61
CA GLY A 135 -17.16 11.61 -9.95
C GLY A 135 -16.80 12.97 -9.35
N VAL A 136 -15.67 13.05 -8.64
CA VAL A 136 -15.16 14.32 -8.09
C VAL A 136 -14.85 15.33 -9.20
N PHE A 137 -14.19 14.92 -10.28
CA PHE A 137 -13.94 15.82 -11.42
C PHE A 137 -15.23 16.35 -12.02
N ILE A 138 -16.25 15.51 -12.20
CA ILE A 138 -17.57 15.94 -12.68
C ILE A 138 -18.18 16.96 -11.72
N CYS A 139 -18.14 16.71 -10.41
CA CYS A 139 -18.62 17.67 -9.41
C CYS A 139 -17.87 19.00 -9.43
N MET A 140 -16.61 19.00 -9.86
CA MET A 140 -15.78 20.20 -10.04
C MET A 140 -16.02 20.91 -11.39
N GLY A 141 -16.98 20.45 -12.20
CA GLY A 141 -17.33 21.07 -13.48
C GLY A 141 -16.55 20.53 -14.69
N ALA A 142 -15.89 19.38 -14.55
CA ALA A 142 -15.21 18.73 -15.66
C ALA A 142 -16.19 18.24 -16.74
N THR A 143 -15.91 18.59 -18.00
CA THR A 143 -16.61 18.01 -19.16
C THR A 143 -15.93 16.71 -19.57
N ILE A 144 -16.49 15.58 -19.13
CA ILE A 144 -15.92 14.26 -19.37
C ILE A 144 -16.65 13.57 -20.52
N VAL A 145 -15.92 13.28 -21.61
CA VAL A 145 -16.42 12.48 -22.72
C VAL A 145 -16.17 11.00 -22.44
N PHE A 146 -17.17 10.15 -22.66
CA PHE A 146 -17.12 8.71 -22.32
C PHE A 146 -15.88 7.99 -22.88
N ASN A 147 -15.57 8.17 -24.17
CA ASN A 147 -14.42 7.50 -24.81
C ASN A 147 -13.09 7.88 -24.12
N ILE A 148 -12.93 9.15 -23.77
CA ILE A 148 -11.73 9.64 -23.08
C ILE A 148 -11.68 9.11 -21.64
N ALA A 149 -12.81 9.11 -20.93
CA ALA A 149 -12.92 8.57 -19.58
C ALA A 149 -12.57 7.08 -19.52
N PHE A 150 -13.02 6.32 -20.51
CA PHE A 150 -12.74 4.90 -20.62
C PHE A 150 -11.24 4.62 -20.76
N VAL A 151 -10.58 5.33 -21.67
CA VAL A 151 -9.12 5.23 -21.85
C VAL A 151 -8.37 5.66 -20.59
N TRP A 152 -8.85 6.71 -19.92
CA TRP A 152 -8.30 7.16 -18.64
C TRP A 152 -8.41 6.07 -17.56
N ILE A 153 -9.57 5.42 -17.41
CA ILE A 153 -9.79 4.34 -16.43
C ILE A 153 -8.87 3.15 -16.70
N ILE A 154 -8.70 2.75 -17.97
CA ILE A 154 -7.76 1.67 -18.32
C ILE A 154 -6.34 2.04 -17.89
N GLY A 155 -5.89 3.26 -18.21
CA GLY A 155 -4.59 3.77 -17.80
C GLY A 155 -4.45 3.77 -16.27
N SER A 156 -5.46 4.25 -15.55
CA SER A 156 -5.50 4.30 -14.09
C SER A 156 -5.39 2.90 -13.44
N ILE A 157 -6.13 1.91 -13.96
CA ILE A 157 -6.07 0.53 -13.44
C ILE A 157 -4.69 -0.09 -13.71
N LEU A 158 -4.18 0.01 -14.93
CA LEU A 158 -2.89 -0.55 -15.30
C LEU A 158 -1.74 0.11 -14.54
N GLY A 159 -1.77 1.44 -14.44
CA GLY A 159 -0.79 2.21 -13.68
C GLY A 159 -0.81 1.89 -12.20
N GLY A 160 -1.99 1.79 -11.59
CA GLY A 160 -2.13 1.39 -10.19
C GLY A 160 -1.63 -0.03 -9.90
N PHE A 161 -1.95 -0.99 -10.77
CA PHE A 161 -1.45 -2.36 -10.67
C PHE A 161 0.08 -2.41 -10.77
N ALA A 162 0.64 -1.81 -11.83
CA ALA A 162 2.08 -1.80 -12.08
C ALA A 162 2.83 -1.09 -10.94
N SER A 163 2.31 0.03 -10.44
CA SER A 163 2.94 0.83 -9.39
C SER A 163 2.93 0.11 -8.05
N LEU A 164 1.85 -0.61 -7.70
CA LEU A 164 1.80 -1.40 -6.47
C LEU A 164 2.80 -2.55 -6.51
N GLU A 165 2.86 -3.28 -7.64
CA GLU A 165 3.81 -4.38 -7.81
C GLU A 165 5.26 -3.88 -7.78
N LEU A 166 5.54 -2.78 -8.47
CA LEU A 166 6.86 -2.13 -8.47
C LEU A 166 7.24 -1.69 -7.06
N GLY A 167 6.36 -0.95 -6.37
CA GLY A 167 6.60 -0.50 -5.00
C GLY A 167 6.82 -1.65 -4.03
N TRP A 168 6.07 -2.75 -4.19
CA TRP A 168 6.26 -3.96 -3.39
C TRP A 168 7.63 -4.60 -3.63
N ARG A 169 8.05 -4.76 -4.89
CA ARG A 169 9.36 -5.32 -5.23
C ARG A 169 10.51 -4.47 -4.72
N ILE A 170 10.42 -3.14 -4.88
CA ILE A 170 11.42 -2.21 -4.34
C ILE A 170 11.50 -2.34 -2.82
N ARG A 171 10.35 -2.43 -2.14
CA ARG A 171 10.30 -2.59 -0.69
C ARG A 171 10.90 -3.92 -0.22
N GLN A 172 10.66 -5.02 -0.94
CA GLN A 172 11.27 -6.31 -0.63
C GLN A 172 12.78 -6.23 -0.80
N TRP A 173 13.24 -5.69 -1.93
CA TRP A 173 14.66 -5.48 -2.19
C TRP A 173 15.35 -4.63 -1.11
N LEU A 174 14.72 -3.54 -0.66
CA LEU A 174 15.25 -2.70 0.43
C LEU A 174 15.30 -3.40 1.79
N ARG A 175 14.42 -4.38 2.04
CA ARG A 175 14.40 -5.15 3.29
C ARG A 175 15.50 -6.21 3.33
N ASP A 176 15.81 -6.78 2.17
CA ASP A 176 16.80 -7.85 2.06
C ASP A 176 18.25 -7.31 2.12
N GLU A 177 18.44 -5.98 2.03
CA GLU A 177 19.73 -5.35 2.31
C GLU A 177 20.08 -5.38 3.82
N PRO A 178 21.30 -5.78 4.20
CA PRO A 178 21.71 -5.96 5.60
C PRO A 178 21.80 -4.67 6.42
N LEU A 179 21.61 -3.49 5.83
CA LEU A 179 21.72 -2.19 6.50
C LEU A 179 20.48 -1.78 7.33
N PHE A 180 19.35 -2.50 7.20
CA PHE A 180 18.09 -2.18 7.90
C PHE A 180 17.58 -3.30 8.83
N ASN A 181 18.42 -4.29 9.16
CA ASN A 181 18.15 -5.21 10.28
C ASN A 181 18.53 -4.54 11.62
N ILE A 182 17.69 -3.59 12.07
CA ILE A 182 17.62 -3.12 13.47
C ILE A 182 16.18 -3.24 13.95
#